data_AF-A0A1H2YHZ6-F1
#
_entry.id   AF-A0A1H2YHZ6-F1
#
_cell.length_a   1.000
_cell.length_b   1.000
_cell.length_c   1.000
_cell.angle_alpha   90.00
_cell.angle_beta   90.00
_cell.angle_gamma   90.00
#
_symmetry.space_group_name_H-M   'P 1'
#
loop_
_entity.id
_entity.type
_entity.pdbx_description
1 polymer ?
#
loop_
_entity_poly.entity_id
_entity_poly.type
_entity_poly.pdbx_seq_one_letter_code
_entity_poly.pdbx_strand_id
1 'polypeptide(L)'
;MSWSSIREFLRIPEELTGKGVGIAIVDGSFPNHPDIATNVRRNSYLVKTSEPDPHPTLHVANDGPWNRGLHGLWTAAAAAGSGYLSDERYAGAAPDADLYLLETGRFNTIEEIEHKFEAALSWLILNWRQYNIRGVVLTIASTRDTGLLPWQADPIRIRCEQLSVDGLLVIVASGNTMELTCSGPASSPSVLSVGGVIISEDAAINQARPYHGCRGNTFEGKWIPEILAPAENLVLPMPFQTLEERRSHYTASNDNLPEGYARTEGTSFAGPIILGCAACIWQAQPNWTANQVKAAMISSSIRNEMWDELYAGLVDVAGAVEAVPPIENSYKPYCEWKDWQSKDQSTRIEAMQDQDEALITSVLLSFCGELFSDEVAEQLLSLSNHKSHKVRTAAITALGFHSGKLSSSALRRLLCDDSSYVRMAALFALNNCPEMWQGLTDEIIKLFQDPDVNLRYCSIKLASAINNHGFIEPLISGLYEDALLQRVSLFGARCNALEAITGIAFDPMPEWRDGQCFYSDRSKQARLHIAQKWAQWKVVH
;
A
#
# COMPACT_ATOMS: atom_id res chain seq x y z
N MET A 1 -24.16 -21.10 -8.47
CA MET A 1 -23.63 -20.11 -9.43
C MET A 1 -22.14 -20.38 -9.60
N SER A 2 -21.58 -20.19 -10.79
CA SER A 2 -20.13 -20.27 -10.99
C SER A 2 -19.60 -18.85 -11.15
N TRP A 3 -18.83 -18.39 -10.17
CA TRP A 3 -18.13 -17.12 -10.26
C TRP A 3 -17.10 -17.15 -11.40
N SER A 4 -16.90 -16.02 -12.07
CA SER A 4 -15.92 -15.89 -13.15
C SER A 4 -14.49 -16.03 -12.63
N SER A 5 -13.60 -16.59 -13.46
CA SER A 5 -12.16 -16.48 -13.20
C SER A 5 -11.65 -15.06 -13.47
N ILE A 6 -10.42 -14.77 -13.02
CA ILE A 6 -9.74 -13.49 -13.29
C ILE A 6 -9.60 -13.27 -14.80
N ARG A 7 -9.14 -14.31 -15.53
CA ARG A 7 -8.90 -14.24 -16.98
C ARG A 7 -10.20 -14.05 -17.77
N GLU A 8 -11.27 -14.74 -17.38
CA GLU A 8 -12.60 -14.60 -17.99
C GLU A 8 -13.16 -13.18 -17.80
N PHE A 9 -13.11 -12.64 -16.57
CA PHE A 9 -13.65 -11.31 -16.29
C PHE A 9 -12.89 -10.20 -17.02
N LEU A 10 -11.55 -10.29 -17.03
CA LEU A 10 -10.68 -9.33 -17.71
C LEU A 10 -10.55 -9.58 -19.22
N ARG A 11 -11.13 -10.67 -19.74
CA ARG A 11 -11.03 -11.08 -21.15
C ARG A 11 -9.57 -11.15 -21.63
N ILE A 12 -8.68 -11.67 -20.79
CA ILE A 12 -7.26 -11.82 -21.15
C ILE A 12 -7.15 -12.83 -22.30
N PRO A 13 -6.51 -12.50 -23.43
CA PRO A 13 -6.36 -13.44 -24.55
C PRO A 13 -5.73 -14.77 -24.12
N GLU A 14 -6.28 -15.89 -24.60
CA GLU A 14 -5.92 -17.24 -24.14
C GLU A 14 -4.43 -17.56 -24.34
N GLU A 15 -3.84 -17.05 -25.42
CA GLU A 15 -2.44 -17.23 -25.78
C GLU A 15 -1.46 -16.40 -24.94
N LEU A 16 -1.94 -15.37 -24.24
CA LEU A 16 -1.15 -14.51 -23.36
C LEU A 16 -1.22 -15.07 -21.93
N THR A 17 -0.19 -15.84 -21.57
CA THR A 17 -0.08 -16.54 -20.27
C THR A 17 1.08 -16.01 -19.42
N GLY A 18 1.84 -15.02 -19.91
CA GLY A 18 3.04 -14.49 -19.28
C GLY A 18 4.28 -15.36 -19.49
N LYS A 19 4.21 -16.34 -20.40
CA LYS A 19 5.28 -17.32 -20.63
C LYS A 19 6.62 -16.65 -20.91
N GLY A 20 7.65 -17.06 -20.16
CA GLY A 20 9.02 -16.57 -20.31
C GLY A 20 9.27 -15.19 -19.71
N VAL A 21 8.34 -14.67 -18.91
CA VAL A 21 8.48 -13.40 -18.19
C VAL A 21 8.61 -13.66 -16.69
N GLY A 22 9.69 -13.16 -16.08
CA GLY A 22 9.89 -13.22 -14.63
C GLY A 22 9.23 -12.05 -13.91
N ILE A 23 8.46 -12.33 -12.86
CA ILE A 23 7.82 -11.34 -12.00
C ILE A 23 8.05 -11.65 -10.51
N ALA A 24 8.18 -10.61 -9.69
CA ALA A 24 8.45 -10.73 -8.26
C ALA A 24 7.26 -10.31 -7.38
N ILE A 25 7.06 -11.02 -6.28
CA ILE A 25 6.00 -10.75 -5.30
C ILE A 25 6.66 -10.69 -3.93
N VAL A 26 6.51 -9.55 -3.24
CA VAL A 26 7.02 -9.38 -1.87
C VAL A 26 5.86 -9.54 -0.90
N ASP A 27 5.92 -10.57 -0.05
CA ASP A 27 4.87 -10.91 0.92
C ASP A 27 5.46 -11.59 2.17
N GLY A 28 4.62 -11.80 3.19
CA GLY A 28 5.04 -12.34 4.48
C GLY A 28 5.50 -13.80 4.44
N SER A 29 4.77 -14.67 3.74
CA SER A 29 5.16 -16.08 3.59
C SER A 29 4.46 -16.78 2.44
N PHE A 30 5.12 -17.75 1.82
CA PHE A 30 4.59 -18.52 0.69
C PHE A 30 4.59 -20.03 0.97
N PRO A 31 3.42 -20.70 0.99
CA PRO A 31 3.38 -22.15 1.18
C PRO A 31 3.82 -22.90 -0.08
N ASN A 32 4.27 -24.15 0.08
CA ASN A 32 4.58 -25.10 -1.00
C ASN A 32 3.31 -25.64 -1.71
N HIS A 33 2.40 -24.74 -2.10
CA HIS A 33 1.11 -25.07 -2.72
C HIS A 33 1.26 -25.24 -4.25
N PRO A 34 0.60 -26.23 -4.88
CA PRO A 34 0.75 -26.54 -6.31
C PRO A 34 0.45 -25.35 -7.22
N ASP A 35 -0.56 -24.53 -6.89
CA ASP A 35 -0.89 -23.34 -7.69
C ASP A 35 0.25 -22.35 -7.86
N ILE A 36 1.19 -22.26 -6.92
CA ILE A 36 2.28 -21.26 -6.94
C ILE A 36 3.67 -21.90 -7.02
N ALA A 37 3.75 -23.23 -6.94
CA ALA A 37 4.99 -23.97 -7.11
C ALA A 37 5.42 -24.06 -8.59
N THR A 38 6.67 -24.49 -8.78
CA THR A 38 7.23 -24.88 -10.07
C THR A 38 6.42 -26.01 -10.67
N ASN A 39 6.19 -25.95 -11.98
CA ASN A 39 5.50 -26.98 -12.73
C ASN A 39 6.09 -27.10 -14.15
N VAL A 40 5.43 -27.84 -15.03
CA VAL A 40 5.93 -28.09 -16.40
C VAL A 40 5.88 -26.85 -17.30
N ARG A 41 5.16 -25.79 -16.93
CA ARG A 41 4.96 -24.57 -17.74
C ARG A 41 5.81 -23.39 -17.30
N ARG A 42 6.21 -23.32 -16.02
CA ARG A 42 6.99 -22.22 -15.43
C ARG A 42 7.86 -22.68 -14.26
N ASN A 43 8.88 -21.89 -13.96
CA ASN A 43 9.63 -21.99 -12.71
C ASN A 43 9.09 -21.01 -11.66
N SER A 44 9.02 -21.47 -10.42
CA SER A 44 8.80 -20.60 -9.26
C SER A 44 9.99 -20.70 -8.33
N TYR A 45 10.46 -19.57 -7.82
CA TYR A 45 11.58 -19.48 -6.91
C TYR A 45 11.16 -18.82 -5.60
N LEU A 46 11.61 -19.35 -4.47
CA LEU A 46 11.50 -18.74 -3.16
C LEU A 46 12.82 -18.04 -2.82
N VAL A 47 12.73 -16.78 -2.39
CA VAL A 47 13.84 -15.97 -1.89
C VAL A 47 13.49 -15.52 -0.48
N LYS A 48 14.23 -15.99 0.53
CA LYS A 48 14.03 -15.57 1.91
C LYS A 48 14.89 -14.35 2.21
N THR A 49 14.31 -13.17 2.10
CA THR A 49 15.08 -11.91 2.06
C THR A 49 15.70 -11.53 3.39
N SER A 50 15.22 -12.12 4.50
CA SER A 50 15.77 -11.92 5.84
C SER A 50 16.95 -12.84 6.18
N GLU A 51 17.31 -13.80 5.32
CA GLU A 51 18.47 -14.67 5.54
C GLU A 51 19.79 -13.94 5.17
N PRO A 52 20.95 -14.33 5.74
CA PRO A 52 22.22 -13.64 5.50
C PRO A 52 22.73 -13.68 4.05
N ASP A 53 22.39 -14.72 3.29
CA ASP A 53 22.77 -14.91 1.88
C ASP A 53 21.54 -15.30 1.03
N PRO A 54 20.62 -14.36 0.82
CA PRO A 54 19.35 -14.62 0.17
C PRO A 54 19.56 -14.89 -1.33
N HIS A 55 19.20 -16.09 -1.77
CA HIS A 55 19.27 -16.51 -3.16
C HIS A 55 18.01 -17.28 -3.58
N PRO A 56 17.65 -17.27 -4.89
CA PRO A 56 16.50 -18.01 -5.37
C PRO A 56 16.69 -19.52 -5.24
N THR A 57 15.74 -20.18 -4.60
CA THR A 57 15.65 -21.65 -4.50
C THR A 57 14.38 -22.12 -5.18
N LEU A 58 14.43 -23.27 -5.87
CA LEU A 58 13.25 -23.76 -6.60
C LEU A 58 12.10 -24.05 -5.61
N HIS A 59 10.95 -23.41 -5.83
CA HIS A 59 9.76 -23.61 -5.01
C HIS A 59 8.99 -24.82 -5.53
N VAL A 60 9.01 -25.93 -4.78
CA VAL A 60 8.40 -27.20 -5.18
C VAL A 60 7.17 -27.48 -4.32
N ALA A 61 6.13 -28.05 -4.91
CA ALA A 61 4.91 -28.42 -4.19
C ALA A 61 5.16 -29.58 -3.21
N ASN A 62 4.36 -29.64 -2.15
CA ASN A 62 4.26 -30.82 -1.28
C ASN A 62 2.80 -31.31 -1.25
N ASP A 63 2.50 -32.41 -0.54
CA ASP A 63 1.15 -32.99 -0.49
C ASP A 63 0.19 -32.29 0.51
N GLY A 64 0.64 -31.19 1.13
CA GLY A 64 -0.09 -30.51 2.20
C GLY A 64 -0.09 -31.26 3.55
N PRO A 65 -0.92 -30.82 4.51
CA PRO A 65 -1.83 -29.68 4.40
C PRO A 65 -1.06 -28.34 4.37
N TRP A 66 -1.57 -27.36 3.62
CA TRP A 66 -1.05 -25.99 3.60
C TRP A 66 -1.86 -25.14 4.56
N ASN A 67 -1.23 -24.21 5.27
CA ASN A 67 -1.95 -23.30 6.16
C ASN A 67 -2.98 -22.47 5.38
N ARG A 68 -4.20 -22.38 5.90
CA ARG A 68 -5.22 -21.44 5.42
C ARG A 68 -4.78 -20.00 5.69
N GLY A 69 -5.22 -19.06 4.86
CA GLY A 69 -5.11 -17.64 5.18
C GLY A 69 -3.73 -17.04 4.95
N LEU A 70 -2.84 -17.73 4.22
CA LEU A 70 -1.56 -17.15 3.84
C LEU A 70 -1.76 -16.14 2.71
N HIS A 71 -1.68 -14.86 3.06
CA HIS A 71 -1.80 -13.74 2.11
C HIS A 71 -0.90 -13.93 0.88
N GLY A 72 0.36 -14.37 1.07
CA GLY A 72 1.29 -14.69 -0.01
C GLY A 72 0.81 -15.77 -0.99
N LEU A 73 0.01 -16.75 -0.56
CA LEU A 73 -0.60 -17.73 -1.47
C LEU A 73 -1.58 -17.05 -2.42
N TRP A 74 -2.48 -16.23 -1.89
CA TRP A 74 -3.50 -15.55 -2.67
C TRP A 74 -2.90 -14.53 -3.62
N THR A 75 -1.89 -13.78 -3.18
CA THR A 75 -1.23 -12.78 -4.03
C THR A 75 -0.47 -13.44 -5.18
N ALA A 76 0.30 -14.50 -4.91
CA ALA A 76 0.96 -15.28 -5.96
C ALA A 76 -0.03 -16.00 -6.89
N ALA A 77 -1.12 -16.54 -6.35
CA ALA A 77 -2.16 -17.16 -7.17
C ALA A 77 -2.89 -16.15 -8.06
N ALA A 78 -3.18 -14.94 -7.56
CA ALA A 78 -3.84 -13.89 -8.33
C ALA A 78 -2.97 -13.41 -9.53
N ALA A 79 -1.65 -13.29 -9.31
CA ALA A 79 -0.71 -12.96 -10.39
C ALA A 79 -0.53 -14.09 -11.40
N ALA A 80 -0.15 -15.29 -10.94
CA ALA A 80 0.32 -16.38 -11.80
C ALA A 80 -0.03 -17.78 -11.29
N GLY A 81 -1.12 -17.92 -10.53
CA GLY A 81 -1.62 -19.21 -10.08
C GLY A 81 -1.92 -20.14 -11.26
N SER A 82 -1.50 -21.40 -11.20
CA SER A 82 -1.82 -22.36 -12.27
C SER A 82 -3.29 -22.81 -12.25
N GLY A 83 -4.03 -22.59 -11.15
CA GLY A 83 -5.38 -23.11 -10.98
C GLY A 83 -5.42 -24.64 -10.80
N TYR A 84 -4.35 -25.26 -10.30
CA TYR A 84 -4.12 -26.71 -10.35
C TYR A 84 -5.27 -27.52 -9.73
N LEU A 85 -5.76 -27.08 -8.56
CA LEU A 85 -6.84 -27.76 -7.86
C LEU A 85 -8.24 -27.56 -8.51
N SER A 86 -8.32 -26.77 -9.59
CA SER A 86 -9.55 -26.44 -10.31
C SER A 86 -9.52 -26.82 -11.79
N ASP A 87 -8.61 -27.72 -12.19
CA ASP A 87 -8.34 -28.06 -13.59
C ASP A 87 -8.08 -26.78 -14.43
N GLU A 88 -7.25 -25.89 -13.89
CA GLU A 88 -6.83 -24.61 -14.48
C GLU A 88 -7.92 -23.52 -14.58
N ARG A 89 -9.16 -23.82 -14.18
CA ARG A 89 -10.29 -22.89 -14.28
C ARG A 89 -10.05 -21.57 -13.56
N TYR A 90 -9.52 -21.62 -12.34
CA TYR A 90 -9.24 -20.43 -11.51
C TYR A 90 -7.74 -20.10 -11.51
N ALA A 91 -7.14 -20.09 -12.70
CA ALA A 91 -5.80 -19.57 -12.92
C ALA A 91 -5.71 -18.05 -12.66
N GLY A 92 -4.50 -17.61 -12.28
CA GLY A 92 -4.17 -16.20 -12.16
C GLY A 92 -4.11 -15.48 -13.50
N ALA A 93 -3.79 -14.19 -13.47
CA ALA A 93 -3.71 -13.38 -14.68
C ALA A 93 -2.69 -13.91 -15.71
N ALA A 94 -1.53 -14.41 -15.25
CA ALA A 94 -0.44 -14.94 -16.08
C ALA A 94 0.06 -16.31 -15.58
N PRO A 95 -0.65 -17.41 -15.86
CA PRO A 95 -0.36 -18.72 -15.26
C PRO A 95 1.01 -19.33 -15.62
N ASP A 96 1.69 -18.85 -16.65
CA ASP A 96 2.98 -19.35 -17.11
C ASP A 96 4.14 -18.36 -16.90
N ALA A 97 3.92 -17.25 -16.18
CA ALA A 97 4.99 -16.34 -15.78
C ALA A 97 5.89 -16.97 -14.71
N ASP A 98 7.21 -16.82 -14.83
CA ASP A 98 8.13 -17.28 -13.79
C ASP A 98 7.96 -16.43 -12.52
N LEU A 99 7.83 -17.08 -11.37
CA LEU A 99 7.56 -16.41 -10.09
C LEU A 99 8.83 -16.28 -9.25
N TYR A 100 9.09 -15.08 -8.73
CA TYR A 100 10.06 -14.83 -7.67
C TYR A 100 9.32 -14.42 -6.40
N LEU A 101 9.18 -15.35 -5.46
CA LEU A 101 8.46 -15.19 -4.21
C LEU A 101 9.43 -14.69 -3.14
N LEU A 102 9.42 -13.39 -2.86
CA LEU A 102 10.30 -12.73 -1.90
C LEU A 102 9.63 -12.72 -0.53
N GLU A 103 10.05 -13.67 0.30
CA GLU A 103 9.49 -13.90 1.63
C GLU A 103 10.19 -13.02 2.68
N THR A 104 9.41 -12.14 3.31
CA THR A 104 9.87 -11.25 4.39
C THR A 104 9.76 -11.86 5.78
N GLY A 105 9.01 -12.97 5.91
CA GLY A 105 8.65 -13.58 7.19
C GLY A 105 7.49 -12.86 7.89
N ARG A 106 7.13 -13.35 9.08
CA ARG A 106 6.10 -12.75 9.94
C ARG A 106 6.57 -11.41 10.51
N PHE A 107 5.66 -10.45 10.61
CA PHE A 107 5.90 -9.16 11.26
C PHE A 107 5.42 -9.23 12.71
N ASN A 108 6.34 -9.22 13.67
CA ASN A 108 5.97 -9.26 15.09
C ASN A 108 5.84 -7.87 15.71
N THR A 109 6.57 -6.88 15.16
CA THR A 109 6.51 -5.48 15.57
C THR A 109 6.46 -4.56 14.35
N ILE A 110 6.11 -3.29 14.56
CA ILE A 110 6.05 -2.29 13.49
C ILE A 110 7.46 -1.97 12.97
N GLU A 111 8.46 -1.95 13.85
CA GLU A 111 9.86 -1.65 13.53
C GLU A 111 10.47 -2.72 12.61
N GLU A 112 10.08 -3.99 12.78
CA GLU A 112 10.52 -5.07 11.89
C GLU A 112 10.01 -4.92 10.46
N ILE A 113 8.87 -4.24 10.25
CA ILE A 113 8.26 -4.11 8.92
C ILE A 113 9.20 -3.32 8.00
N GLU A 114 9.64 -2.13 8.41
CA GLU A 114 10.52 -1.29 7.58
C GLU A 114 11.81 -2.04 7.21
N HIS A 115 12.45 -2.70 8.19
CA HIS A 115 13.70 -3.43 7.96
C HIS A 115 13.55 -4.62 7.01
N LYS A 116 12.49 -5.41 7.15
CA LYS A 116 12.25 -6.59 6.31
C LYS A 116 11.90 -6.21 4.86
N PHE A 117 11.15 -5.12 4.67
CA PHE A 117 10.88 -4.59 3.33
C PHE A 117 12.13 -4.00 2.70
N GLU A 118 12.93 -3.27 3.46
CA GLU A 118 14.21 -2.75 3.00
C GLU A 118 15.13 -3.88 2.52
N ALA A 119 15.16 -5.02 3.22
CA ALA A 119 15.93 -6.19 2.80
C ALA A 119 15.43 -6.76 1.45
N ALA A 120 14.11 -6.87 1.26
CA ALA A 120 13.54 -7.35 0.00
C ALA A 120 13.81 -6.42 -1.18
N LEU A 121 13.65 -5.10 -0.99
CA LEU A 121 13.91 -4.10 -2.02
C LEU A 121 15.40 -3.99 -2.34
N SER A 122 16.28 -4.10 -1.33
CA SER A 122 17.73 -4.14 -1.52
C SER A 122 18.16 -5.36 -2.32
N TRP A 123 17.57 -6.52 -2.06
CA TRP A 123 17.81 -7.71 -2.87
C TRP A 123 17.43 -7.48 -4.32
N LEU A 124 16.26 -6.88 -4.59
CA LEU A 124 15.83 -6.56 -5.95
C LEU A 124 16.81 -5.61 -6.64
N ILE A 125 17.22 -4.52 -5.98
CA ILE A 125 18.18 -3.53 -6.54
C ILE A 125 19.45 -4.24 -7.07
N LEU A 126 19.93 -5.24 -6.35
CA LEU A 126 21.15 -5.96 -6.71
C LEU A 126 20.92 -7.05 -7.77
N ASN A 127 19.74 -7.67 -7.81
CA ASN A 127 19.55 -8.95 -8.48
C ASN A 127 18.51 -8.96 -9.61
N TRP A 128 17.64 -7.96 -9.73
CA TRP A 128 16.50 -8.03 -10.65
C TRP A 128 16.93 -8.21 -12.11
N ARG A 129 18.03 -7.58 -12.53
CA ARG A 129 18.59 -7.72 -13.88
C ARG A 129 19.23 -9.09 -14.10
N GLN A 130 19.94 -9.62 -13.10
CA GLN A 130 20.56 -10.94 -13.16
C GLN A 130 19.51 -12.04 -13.37
N TYR A 131 18.36 -11.92 -12.71
CA TYR A 131 17.27 -12.88 -12.78
C TYR A 131 16.17 -12.51 -13.79
N ASN A 132 16.39 -11.49 -14.63
CA ASN A 132 15.44 -11.04 -15.65
C ASN A 132 14.01 -10.78 -15.11
N ILE A 133 13.91 -10.22 -13.90
CA ILE A 133 12.64 -9.85 -13.28
C ILE A 133 12.16 -8.54 -13.92
N ARG A 134 10.96 -8.53 -14.50
CA ARG A 134 10.44 -7.36 -15.25
C ARG A 134 9.60 -6.41 -14.39
N GLY A 135 9.01 -6.93 -13.32
CA GLY A 135 8.24 -6.13 -12.37
C GLY A 135 8.12 -6.79 -11.00
N VAL A 136 7.77 -5.98 -10.01
CA VAL A 136 7.53 -6.38 -8.64
C VAL A 136 6.21 -5.80 -8.14
N VAL A 137 5.49 -6.57 -7.32
CA VAL A 137 4.37 -6.07 -6.52
C VAL A 137 4.67 -6.15 -5.03
N LEU A 138 4.38 -5.06 -4.31
CA LEU A 138 4.42 -5.01 -2.85
C LEU A 138 2.98 -5.13 -2.33
N THR A 139 2.67 -6.25 -1.70
CA THR A 139 1.29 -6.61 -1.30
C THR A 139 1.03 -6.39 0.20
N ILE A 140 2.10 -6.29 0.96
CA ILE A 140 2.14 -5.77 2.32
C ILE A 140 3.14 -4.62 2.27
N ALA A 141 2.92 -3.55 3.01
CA ALA A 141 3.94 -2.54 3.25
C ALA A 141 3.56 -1.71 4.48
N SER A 142 4.57 -1.24 5.21
CA SER A 142 4.40 -0.13 6.14
C SER A 142 4.67 1.17 5.39
N THR A 143 4.11 2.26 5.90
CA THR A 143 4.48 3.60 5.48
C THR A 143 4.33 4.55 6.65
N ARG A 144 5.10 5.64 6.61
CA ARG A 144 5.16 6.62 7.69
C ARG A 144 3.93 7.53 7.74
N ASP A 145 3.17 7.62 6.66
CA ASP A 145 1.95 8.43 6.54
C ASP A 145 1.00 7.87 5.48
N THR A 146 -0.06 8.60 5.14
CA THR A 146 -1.08 8.15 4.17
C THR A 146 -0.97 8.82 2.79
N GLY A 147 0.20 9.37 2.44
CA GLY A 147 0.49 9.99 1.13
C GLY A 147 0.53 11.52 1.13
N LEU A 148 0.41 12.15 2.29
CA LEU A 148 0.51 13.60 2.51
C LEU A 148 1.96 14.07 2.76
N LEU A 149 2.89 13.16 3.04
CA LEU A 149 4.31 13.48 3.09
C LEU A 149 4.95 13.32 1.70
N PRO A 150 5.98 14.14 1.41
CA PRO A 150 6.86 13.92 0.27
C PRO A 150 7.46 12.51 0.28
N TRP A 151 7.64 11.89 -0.89
CA TRP A 151 8.17 10.52 -0.98
C TRP A 151 9.55 10.35 -0.33
N GLN A 152 10.36 11.40 -0.24
CA GLN A 152 11.66 11.41 0.41
C GLN A 152 11.59 11.22 1.94
N ALA A 153 10.41 11.35 2.55
CA ALA A 153 10.22 11.14 3.97
C ALA A 153 10.26 9.64 4.38
N ASP A 154 10.08 8.73 3.42
CA ASP A 154 9.90 7.30 3.64
C ASP A 154 10.98 6.48 2.88
N PRO A 155 11.86 5.74 3.59
CA PRO A 155 12.94 4.98 2.96
C PRO A 155 12.42 3.91 1.99
N ILE A 156 11.26 3.32 2.23
CA ILE A 156 10.66 2.33 1.35
C ILE A 156 10.25 2.99 0.02
N ARG A 157 9.68 4.20 0.07
CA ARG A 157 9.36 4.97 -1.14
C ARG A 157 10.62 5.36 -1.92
N ILE A 158 11.70 5.74 -1.23
CA ILE A 158 13.00 6.01 -1.86
C ILE A 158 13.50 4.80 -2.65
N ARG A 159 13.41 3.58 -2.09
CA ARG A 159 13.78 2.35 -2.82
C ARG A 159 12.86 2.06 -4.00
N CYS A 160 11.56 2.32 -3.86
CA CYS A 160 10.61 2.15 -4.96
C CYS A 160 10.92 3.10 -6.13
N GLU A 161 11.24 4.36 -5.85
CA GLU A 161 11.64 5.33 -6.86
C GLU A 161 12.98 4.96 -7.52
N GLN A 162 13.94 4.44 -6.74
CA GLN A 162 15.21 3.92 -7.26
C GLN A 162 14.98 2.75 -8.24
N LEU A 163 14.20 1.75 -7.84
CA LEU A 163 13.87 0.59 -8.69
C LEU A 163 13.12 1.01 -9.96
N SER A 164 12.21 1.98 -9.84
CA SER A 164 11.45 2.49 -10.98
C SER A 164 12.36 3.16 -12.01
N VAL A 165 13.30 4.01 -11.56
CA VAL A 165 14.23 4.68 -12.48
C VAL A 165 15.28 3.72 -13.05
N ASP A 166 15.60 2.66 -12.33
CA ASP A 166 16.44 1.55 -12.81
C ASP A 166 15.78 0.76 -13.96
N GLY A 167 14.45 0.84 -14.08
CA GLY A 167 13.67 0.22 -15.15
C GLY A 167 12.81 -0.96 -14.71
N LEU A 168 12.68 -1.24 -13.41
CA LEU A 168 11.78 -2.25 -12.88
C LEU A 168 10.38 -1.67 -12.70
N LEU A 169 9.33 -2.37 -13.16
CA LEU A 169 7.95 -1.94 -12.87
C LEU A 169 7.64 -2.21 -11.39
N VAL A 170 7.36 -1.16 -10.61
CA VAL A 170 6.96 -1.29 -9.20
C VAL A 170 5.46 -1.05 -9.07
N ILE A 171 4.73 -2.04 -8.56
CA ILE A 171 3.27 -2.01 -8.37
C ILE A 171 2.94 -2.08 -6.88
N VAL A 172 1.99 -1.26 -6.45
CA VAL A 172 1.53 -1.24 -5.04
C VAL A 172 0.01 -1.08 -5.02
N ALA A 173 -0.66 -1.86 -4.18
CA ALA A 173 -2.09 -1.73 -3.92
C ALA A 173 -2.41 -0.37 -3.25
N SER A 174 -3.55 0.25 -3.55
CA SER A 174 -3.91 1.53 -2.94
C SER A 174 -4.25 1.40 -1.45
N GLY A 175 -4.80 0.26 -1.03
CA GLY A 175 -5.30 -0.01 0.31
C GLY A 175 -6.81 -0.26 0.34
N ASN A 176 -7.33 -0.83 1.43
CA ASN A 176 -8.69 -1.38 1.51
C ASN A 176 -9.68 -0.51 2.30
N THR A 177 -9.40 0.80 2.45
CA THR A 177 -10.29 1.70 3.18
C THR A 177 -10.49 3.00 2.44
N MET A 178 -11.75 3.42 2.30
CA MET A 178 -12.12 4.55 1.45
C MET A 178 -11.76 5.93 2.03
N GLU A 179 -11.50 6.00 3.34
CA GLU A 179 -11.29 7.28 4.03
C GLU A 179 -9.86 7.81 4.00
N LEU A 180 -8.89 6.99 3.57
CA LEU A 180 -7.48 7.36 3.49
C LEU A 180 -7.03 7.56 2.05
N THR A 181 -6.03 8.42 1.85
CA THR A 181 -5.45 8.67 0.52
C THR A 181 -4.73 7.44 -0.03
N CYS A 182 -3.84 6.82 0.75
CA CYS A 182 -3.23 5.55 0.42
C CYS A 182 -2.79 4.77 1.66
N SER A 183 -2.54 3.47 1.48
CA SER A 183 -1.84 2.60 2.42
C SER A 183 -0.56 2.10 1.77
N GLY A 184 0.60 2.36 2.38
CA GLY A 184 1.89 1.92 1.87
C GLY A 184 2.55 2.88 0.87
N PRO A 185 3.54 2.40 0.08
CA PRO A 185 4.34 3.22 -0.83
C PRO A 185 3.65 3.56 -2.16
N ALA A 186 2.34 3.32 -2.29
CA ALA A 186 1.57 3.63 -3.50
C ALA A 186 1.59 5.13 -3.87
N SER A 187 1.82 6.01 -2.89
CA SER A 187 1.97 7.45 -3.07
C SER A 187 3.27 7.89 -3.76
N SER A 188 4.24 6.98 -3.93
CA SER A 188 5.48 7.31 -4.64
C SER A 188 5.17 7.72 -6.11
N PRO A 189 5.77 8.80 -6.65
CA PRO A 189 5.41 9.33 -7.97
C PRO A 189 5.51 8.33 -9.13
N SER A 190 6.53 7.49 -9.16
CA SER A 190 6.84 6.60 -10.29
C SER A 190 6.15 5.24 -10.18
N VAL A 191 5.83 4.80 -8.96
CA VAL A 191 5.11 3.54 -8.67
C VAL A 191 3.75 3.50 -9.36
N LEU A 192 3.30 2.33 -9.83
CA LEU A 192 1.94 2.13 -10.32
C LEU A 192 1.00 1.73 -9.16
N SER A 193 0.08 2.62 -8.82
CA SER A 193 -0.91 2.42 -7.76
C SER A 193 -2.19 1.76 -8.28
N VAL A 194 -2.67 0.73 -7.58
CA VAL A 194 -3.75 -0.14 -8.06
C VAL A 194 -4.96 -0.11 -7.13
N GLY A 195 -6.11 0.26 -7.68
CA GLY A 195 -7.42 0.20 -7.04
C GLY A 195 -8.23 -1.02 -7.49
N GLY A 196 -9.49 -1.05 -7.09
CA GLY A 196 -10.32 -2.23 -7.20
C GLY A 196 -11.68 -2.02 -7.86
N VAL A 197 -12.20 -3.06 -8.51
CA VAL A 197 -13.63 -3.23 -8.83
C VAL A 197 -14.17 -4.51 -8.21
N ILE A 198 -15.48 -4.54 -7.98
CA ILE A 198 -16.22 -5.69 -7.45
C ILE A 198 -16.79 -6.46 -8.65
N ILE A 199 -16.39 -7.72 -8.83
CA ILE A 199 -16.93 -8.58 -9.90
C ILE A 199 -18.43 -8.83 -9.62
N SER A 200 -19.30 -8.53 -10.58
CA SER A 200 -20.73 -8.84 -10.49
C SER A 200 -20.99 -10.35 -10.63
N GLU A 201 -22.15 -10.83 -10.16
CA GLU A 201 -22.51 -12.26 -10.24
C GLU A 201 -22.55 -12.79 -11.69
N ASP A 202 -22.93 -11.94 -12.64
CA ASP A 202 -22.95 -12.25 -14.08
C ASP A 202 -21.63 -11.96 -14.79
N ALA A 203 -20.61 -11.51 -14.05
CA ALA A 203 -19.28 -11.13 -14.53
C ALA A 203 -19.29 -10.04 -15.63
N ALA A 204 -20.37 -9.27 -15.75
CA ALA A 204 -20.48 -8.21 -16.72
C ALA A 204 -19.67 -6.98 -16.26
N ILE A 205 -18.59 -6.64 -16.98
CA ILE A 205 -17.72 -5.49 -16.69
C ILE A 205 -18.52 -4.19 -16.50
N ASN A 206 -19.57 -3.99 -17.30
CA ASN A 206 -20.41 -2.78 -17.23
C ASN A 206 -21.24 -2.69 -15.93
N GLN A 207 -21.39 -3.78 -15.19
CA GLN A 207 -22.09 -3.84 -13.89
C GLN A 207 -21.13 -3.93 -12.69
N ALA A 208 -19.82 -4.03 -12.92
CA ALA A 208 -18.84 -4.13 -11.85
C ALA A 208 -18.75 -2.80 -11.07
N ARG A 209 -18.93 -2.84 -9.76
CA ARG A 209 -18.98 -1.64 -8.89
C ARG A 209 -17.57 -1.20 -8.46
N PRO A 210 -17.36 0.06 -8.05
CA PRO A 210 -16.08 0.46 -7.47
C PRO A 210 -15.86 -0.27 -6.13
N TYR A 211 -14.63 -0.74 -5.89
CA TYR A 211 -14.25 -1.29 -4.59
C TYR A 211 -13.95 -0.16 -3.60
N HIS A 212 -14.12 -0.42 -2.31
CA HIS A 212 -13.96 0.54 -1.21
C HIS A 212 -12.49 0.79 -0.83
N GLY A 213 -11.61 0.95 -1.83
CA GLY A 213 -10.19 1.18 -1.62
C GLY A 213 -9.81 2.63 -1.31
N CYS A 214 -8.58 2.82 -0.85
CA CYS A 214 -8.00 4.14 -0.61
C CYS A 214 -7.96 4.98 -1.89
N ARG A 215 -8.17 6.28 -1.72
CA ARG A 215 -8.23 7.23 -2.83
C ARG A 215 -7.92 8.66 -2.39
N GLY A 216 -7.20 9.41 -3.22
CA GLY A 216 -6.90 10.81 -2.96
C GLY A 216 -5.65 11.33 -3.65
N ASN A 217 -5.34 12.61 -3.44
CA ASN A 217 -4.14 13.24 -3.96
C ASN A 217 -2.97 13.13 -2.98
N THR A 218 -1.81 12.74 -3.50
CA THR A 218 -0.55 12.76 -2.75
C THR A 218 0.01 14.17 -2.63
N PHE A 219 1.09 14.34 -1.85
CA PHE A 219 1.86 15.59 -1.79
C PHE A 219 2.34 16.07 -3.17
N GLU A 220 2.80 15.15 -4.02
CA GLU A 220 3.29 15.45 -5.37
C GLU A 220 2.16 15.73 -6.37
N GLY A 221 0.90 15.59 -5.96
CA GLY A 221 -0.27 15.78 -6.81
C GLY A 221 -0.63 14.57 -7.66
N LYS A 222 -0.07 13.40 -7.35
CA LYS A 222 -0.47 12.12 -7.95
C LYS A 222 -1.84 11.71 -7.39
N TRP A 223 -2.75 11.31 -8.27
CA TRP A 223 -3.99 10.68 -7.84
C TRP A 223 -3.78 9.19 -7.58
N ILE A 224 -4.35 8.68 -6.49
CA ILE A 224 -4.43 7.27 -6.16
C ILE A 224 -5.89 6.83 -6.22
N PRO A 225 -6.23 5.69 -6.87
CA PRO A 225 -5.37 4.82 -7.69
C PRO A 225 -5.19 5.31 -9.14
N GLU A 226 -4.18 4.82 -9.85
CA GLU A 226 -3.95 5.13 -11.28
C GLU A 226 -4.64 4.14 -12.24
N ILE A 227 -4.83 2.89 -11.80
CA ILE A 227 -5.46 1.81 -12.58
C ILE A 227 -6.29 0.91 -11.67
N LEU A 228 -7.29 0.25 -12.23
CA LEU A 228 -8.18 -0.67 -11.52
C LEU A 228 -7.97 -2.12 -12.01
N ALA A 229 -8.11 -3.05 -11.07
CA ALA A 229 -8.23 -4.48 -11.33
C ALA A 229 -9.31 -5.08 -10.41
N PRO A 230 -9.74 -6.33 -10.62
CA PRO A 230 -10.72 -6.96 -9.75
C PRO A 230 -10.17 -7.09 -8.31
N ALA A 231 -10.96 -6.70 -7.33
CA ALA A 231 -10.57 -6.65 -5.91
C ALA A 231 -11.58 -7.32 -4.98
N GLU A 232 -12.77 -7.71 -5.44
CA GLU A 232 -13.74 -8.43 -4.63
C GLU A 232 -14.46 -9.47 -5.49
N ASN A 233 -14.92 -10.53 -4.83
CA ASN A 233 -15.45 -11.75 -5.43
C ASN A 233 -14.40 -12.54 -6.24
N LEU A 234 -13.13 -12.42 -5.85
CA LEU A 234 -12.02 -13.15 -6.45
C LEU A 234 -12.00 -14.59 -5.95
N VAL A 235 -12.06 -15.56 -6.85
CA VAL A 235 -11.91 -16.97 -6.51
C VAL A 235 -10.43 -17.34 -6.48
N LEU A 236 -9.90 -17.65 -5.30
CA LEU A 236 -8.49 -17.98 -5.08
C LEU A 236 -8.31 -19.25 -4.21
N PRO A 237 -7.13 -19.89 -4.22
CA PRO A 237 -6.87 -21.10 -3.44
C PRO A 237 -7.06 -20.86 -1.94
N MET A 238 -7.91 -21.67 -1.30
CA MET A 238 -8.31 -21.58 0.10
C MET A 238 -8.27 -22.99 0.72
N PRO A 239 -7.09 -23.46 1.18
CA PRO A 239 -6.94 -24.79 1.75
C PRO A 239 -7.54 -24.85 3.16
N PHE A 240 -8.84 -25.11 3.25
CA PHE A 240 -9.53 -25.37 4.52
C PHE A 240 -8.98 -26.66 5.16
N GLN A 241 -8.62 -26.60 6.43
CA GLN A 241 -8.12 -27.72 7.22
C GLN A 241 -9.24 -28.64 7.69
N THR A 242 -10.44 -28.08 7.89
CA THR A 242 -11.61 -28.83 8.38
C THR A 242 -12.89 -28.40 7.67
N LEU A 243 -13.88 -29.30 7.66
CA LEU A 243 -15.21 -28.97 7.15
C LEU A 243 -15.90 -27.87 7.98
N GLU A 244 -15.61 -27.79 9.27
CA GLU A 244 -16.13 -26.75 10.16
C GLU A 244 -15.58 -25.37 9.76
N GLU A 245 -14.28 -25.27 9.51
CA GLU A 245 -13.62 -24.06 9.02
C GLU A 245 -14.19 -23.60 7.67
N ARG A 246 -14.50 -24.55 6.77
CA ARG A 246 -15.18 -24.24 5.50
C ARG A 246 -16.61 -23.74 5.73
N ARG A 247 -17.34 -24.35 6.67
CA ARG A 247 -18.73 -23.98 6.99
C ARG A 247 -18.84 -22.62 7.68
N SER A 248 -17.84 -22.24 8.48
CA SER A 248 -17.80 -20.95 9.19
C SER A 248 -17.38 -19.78 8.30
N HIS A 249 -16.71 -20.04 7.17
CA HIS A 249 -16.37 -19.03 6.17
C HIS A 249 -17.62 -18.46 5.49
N TYR A 250 -17.66 -17.13 5.36
CA TYR A 250 -18.86 -16.38 4.93
C TYR A 250 -19.33 -16.74 3.51
N THR A 251 -18.40 -16.98 2.59
CA THR A 251 -18.70 -17.26 1.18
C THR A 251 -18.66 -18.75 0.81
N ALA A 252 -17.81 -19.55 1.47
CA ALA A 252 -17.43 -20.88 0.98
C ALA A 252 -18.53 -21.94 1.15
N SER A 253 -19.48 -21.71 2.05
CA SER A 253 -20.66 -22.55 2.26
C SER A 253 -21.80 -22.26 1.28
N ASN A 254 -21.79 -21.07 0.68
CA ASN A 254 -22.87 -20.59 -0.20
C ASN A 254 -22.52 -20.77 -1.68
N ASP A 255 -21.23 -20.79 -2.02
CA ASP A 255 -20.76 -20.91 -3.38
C ASP A 255 -20.45 -22.38 -3.72
N ASN A 256 -20.93 -22.87 -4.87
CA ASN A 256 -20.63 -24.22 -5.37
C ASN A 256 -19.28 -24.25 -6.09
N LEU A 257 -18.23 -23.77 -5.40
CA LEU A 257 -16.86 -23.70 -5.91
C LEU A 257 -16.13 -25.05 -5.73
N PRO A 258 -15.11 -25.34 -6.56
CA PRO A 258 -14.23 -26.49 -6.37
C PRO A 258 -13.66 -26.54 -4.95
N GLU A 259 -13.34 -27.75 -4.50
CA GLU A 259 -12.65 -27.92 -3.23
C GLU A 259 -11.30 -27.20 -3.25
N GLY A 260 -10.94 -26.56 -2.13
CA GLY A 260 -9.72 -25.78 -2.04
C GLY A 260 -9.80 -24.39 -2.68
N TYR A 261 -10.97 -23.88 -3.06
CA TYR A 261 -11.16 -22.48 -3.48
C TYR A 261 -12.30 -21.80 -2.72
N ALA A 262 -12.16 -20.48 -2.54
CA ALA A 262 -13.21 -19.62 -2.00
C ALA A 262 -13.08 -18.21 -2.56
N ARG A 263 -14.14 -17.41 -2.41
CA ARG A 263 -14.07 -15.97 -2.70
C ARG A 263 -13.36 -15.20 -1.60
N THR A 264 -12.56 -14.23 -2.00
CA THR A 264 -11.89 -13.25 -1.12
C THR A 264 -11.96 -11.83 -1.71
N GLU A 265 -11.50 -10.85 -0.94
CA GLU A 265 -11.48 -9.43 -1.30
C GLU A 265 -10.19 -8.71 -0.84
N GLY A 266 -9.81 -7.65 -1.54
CA GLY A 266 -8.68 -6.77 -1.23
C GLY A 266 -7.96 -6.26 -2.47
N THR A 267 -7.57 -4.98 -2.45
CA THR A 267 -6.63 -4.39 -3.42
C THR A 267 -5.26 -5.07 -3.40
N SER A 268 -4.93 -5.77 -2.29
CA SER A 268 -3.77 -6.65 -2.18
C SER A 268 -3.71 -7.73 -3.26
N PHE A 269 -4.83 -8.08 -3.89
CA PHE A 269 -4.91 -9.02 -5.01
C PHE A 269 -5.04 -8.32 -6.37
N ALA A 270 -5.64 -7.13 -6.40
CA ALA A 270 -5.69 -6.29 -7.59
C ALA A 270 -4.27 -5.93 -8.10
N GLY A 271 -3.36 -5.57 -7.20
CA GLY A 271 -1.95 -5.30 -7.53
C GLY A 271 -1.25 -6.48 -8.25
N PRO A 272 -1.25 -7.69 -7.67
CA PRO A 272 -0.74 -8.90 -8.33
C PRO A 272 -1.41 -9.22 -9.67
N ILE A 273 -2.72 -8.99 -9.81
CA ILE A 273 -3.42 -9.15 -11.10
C ILE A 273 -2.84 -8.20 -12.15
N ILE A 274 -2.60 -6.93 -11.80
CA ILE A 274 -1.93 -5.97 -12.71
C ILE A 274 -0.52 -6.45 -13.08
N LEU A 275 0.24 -7.01 -12.13
CA LEU A 275 1.57 -7.55 -12.43
C LEU A 275 1.51 -8.73 -13.39
N GLY A 276 0.54 -9.63 -13.24
CA GLY A 276 0.30 -10.71 -14.20
C GLY A 276 -0.18 -10.19 -15.57
N CYS A 277 -1.03 -9.17 -15.62
CA CYS A 277 -1.40 -8.50 -16.86
C CYS A 277 -0.17 -7.90 -17.56
N ALA A 278 0.74 -7.27 -16.80
CA ALA A 278 2.00 -6.76 -17.34
C ALA A 278 2.88 -7.89 -17.91
N ALA A 279 2.94 -9.06 -17.26
CA ALA A 279 3.62 -10.24 -17.80
C ALA A 279 3.03 -10.71 -19.14
N CYS A 280 1.71 -10.72 -19.27
CA CYS A 280 1.02 -11.01 -20.53
C CYS A 280 1.38 -10.00 -21.62
N ILE A 281 1.46 -8.71 -21.28
CA ILE A 281 1.84 -7.66 -22.23
C ILE A 281 3.30 -7.81 -22.65
N TRP A 282 4.23 -8.08 -21.73
CA TRP A 282 5.64 -8.33 -22.08
C TRP A 282 5.85 -9.59 -22.90
N GLN A 283 5.00 -10.62 -22.77
CA GLN A 283 5.03 -11.77 -23.67
C GLN A 283 4.77 -11.34 -25.12
N ALA A 284 3.82 -10.44 -25.35
CA ALA A 284 3.51 -9.91 -26.69
C ALA A 284 4.52 -8.83 -27.15
N GLN A 285 5.00 -8.01 -26.22
CA GLN A 285 5.85 -6.85 -26.46
C GLN A 285 7.17 -6.96 -25.64
N PRO A 286 8.06 -7.91 -25.98
CA PRO A 286 9.22 -8.26 -25.14
C PRO A 286 10.23 -7.13 -24.96
N ASN A 287 10.29 -6.19 -25.89
CA ASN A 287 11.22 -5.06 -25.89
C ASN A 287 10.68 -3.82 -25.16
N TRP A 288 9.43 -3.83 -24.69
CA TRP A 288 8.87 -2.66 -24.00
C TRP A 288 9.46 -2.49 -22.59
N THR A 289 9.81 -1.25 -22.27
CA THR A 289 10.24 -0.87 -20.91
C THR A 289 9.07 -0.98 -19.92
N ALA A 290 9.38 -0.96 -18.62
CA ALA A 290 8.37 -0.89 -17.57
C ALA A 290 7.44 0.32 -17.74
N ASN A 291 7.99 1.48 -18.10
CA ASN A 291 7.21 2.71 -18.33
C ASN A 291 6.29 2.59 -19.55
N GLN A 292 6.74 1.94 -20.62
CA GLN A 292 5.90 1.70 -21.80
C GLN A 292 4.72 0.78 -21.46
N VAL A 293 4.94 -0.31 -20.71
CA VAL A 293 3.86 -1.19 -20.24
C VAL A 293 2.91 -0.46 -19.28
N LYS A 294 3.45 0.29 -18.30
CA LYS A 294 2.65 1.13 -17.39
C LYS A 294 1.75 2.09 -18.17
N ALA A 295 2.32 2.84 -19.11
CA ALA A 295 1.60 3.83 -19.90
C ALA A 295 0.54 3.18 -20.81
N ALA A 296 0.88 2.07 -21.46
CA ALA A 296 -0.06 1.31 -22.28
C ALA A 296 -1.29 0.89 -21.46
N MET A 297 -1.10 0.22 -20.32
CA MET A 297 -2.19 -0.22 -19.45
C MET A 297 -3.08 0.94 -18.96
N ILE A 298 -2.50 2.08 -18.57
CA ILE A 298 -3.28 3.24 -18.11
C ILE A 298 -4.08 3.83 -19.29
N SER A 299 -3.44 4.02 -20.45
CA SER A 299 -4.04 4.68 -21.61
C SER A 299 -5.13 3.87 -22.30
N SER A 300 -5.04 2.54 -22.26
CA SER A 300 -6.03 1.62 -22.85
C SER A 300 -7.11 1.16 -21.87
N SER A 301 -7.03 1.58 -20.60
CA SER A 301 -7.95 1.12 -19.56
C SER A 301 -9.41 1.40 -19.89
N ILE A 302 -10.29 0.43 -19.59
CA ILE A 302 -11.73 0.54 -19.78
C ILE A 302 -12.28 1.52 -18.75
N ARG A 303 -13.06 2.50 -19.21
CA ARG A 303 -13.74 3.48 -18.35
C ARG A 303 -15.22 3.15 -18.22
N ASN A 304 -15.78 3.46 -17.07
CA ASN A 304 -17.20 3.30 -16.77
C ASN A 304 -17.61 4.40 -15.78
N GLU A 305 -18.77 5.02 -16.01
CA GLU A 305 -19.32 6.10 -15.17
C GLU A 305 -19.45 5.70 -13.69
N MET A 306 -19.65 4.40 -13.39
CA MET A 306 -19.71 3.91 -12.01
C MET A 306 -18.37 4.04 -11.25
N TRP A 307 -17.26 4.29 -11.95
CA TRP A 307 -15.93 4.42 -11.36
C TRP A 307 -15.38 5.84 -11.46
N ASP A 308 -16.20 6.83 -11.86
CA ASP A 308 -15.74 8.21 -12.07
C ASP A 308 -15.07 8.79 -10.81
N GLU A 309 -15.57 8.44 -9.62
CA GLU A 309 -14.99 8.85 -8.33
C GLU A 309 -13.56 8.32 -8.08
N LEU A 310 -13.13 7.30 -8.81
CA LEU A 310 -11.78 6.73 -8.71
C LEU A 310 -10.81 7.34 -9.72
N TYR A 311 -11.28 8.12 -10.70
CA TYR A 311 -10.51 8.68 -11.82
C TYR A 311 -9.57 7.68 -12.54
N ALA A 312 -9.83 6.38 -12.42
CA ALA A 312 -9.06 5.29 -13.01
C ALA A 312 -9.96 4.35 -13.85
N GLY A 313 -9.35 3.54 -14.70
CA GLY A 313 -10.04 2.55 -15.53
C GLY A 313 -9.60 1.12 -15.21
N LEU A 314 -10.44 0.15 -15.58
CA LEU A 314 -10.13 -1.28 -15.47
C LEU A 314 -9.09 -1.68 -16.53
N VAL A 315 -8.07 -2.46 -16.14
CA VAL A 315 -7.05 -2.95 -17.06
C VAL A 315 -7.65 -3.73 -18.24
N ASP A 316 -7.14 -3.47 -19.45
CA ASP A 316 -7.47 -4.18 -20.68
C ASP A 316 -6.18 -4.64 -21.36
N VAL A 317 -5.89 -5.94 -21.26
CA VAL A 317 -4.66 -6.55 -21.80
C VAL A 317 -4.64 -6.48 -23.33
N ALA A 318 -5.76 -6.74 -23.99
CA ALA A 318 -5.83 -6.71 -25.45
C ALA A 318 -5.62 -5.29 -25.97
N GLY A 319 -6.31 -4.31 -25.38
CA GLY A 319 -6.11 -2.91 -25.70
C GLY A 319 -4.68 -2.42 -25.41
N ALA A 320 -4.05 -2.89 -24.34
CA ALA A 320 -2.69 -2.48 -23.98
C ALA A 320 -1.63 -3.03 -24.95
N VAL A 321 -1.80 -4.24 -25.47
CA VAL A 321 -0.87 -4.85 -26.44
C VAL A 321 -0.86 -4.10 -27.78
N GLU A 322 -2.01 -3.55 -28.18
CA GLU A 322 -2.17 -2.76 -29.41
C GLU A 322 -1.88 -1.27 -29.22
N ALA A 323 -1.71 -0.81 -27.98
CA ALA A 323 -1.44 0.58 -27.68
C ALA A 323 -0.09 1.04 -28.27
N VAL A 324 -0.03 2.32 -28.64
CA VAL A 324 1.24 2.98 -28.94
C VAL A 324 1.65 3.74 -27.67
N PRO A 325 2.54 3.19 -26.84
CA PRO A 325 2.91 3.86 -25.60
C PRO A 325 3.56 5.21 -25.94
N PRO A 326 3.22 6.28 -25.21
CA PRO A 326 3.80 7.59 -25.45
C PRO A 326 5.33 7.52 -25.33
N ILE A 327 6.01 8.41 -26.06
CA ILE A 327 7.46 8.62 -25.87
C ILE A 327 7.69 9.00 -24.41
N GLU A 328 8.65 8.34 -23.79
CA GLU A 328 8.90 8.37 -22.35
C GLU A 328 8.93 9.80 -21.80
N ASN A 329 8.18 10.05 -20.72
CA ASN A 329 8.19 11.34 -20.06
C ASN A 329 9.56 11.56 -19.40
N SER A 330 10.15 12.74 -19.55
CA SER A 330 11.50 13.03 -19.06
C SER A 330 11.59 13.19 -17.54
N TYR A 331 10.46 13.24 -16.85
CA TYR A 331 10.41 13.47 -15.41
C TYR A 331 10.85 12.23 -14.62
N LYS A 332 11.96 12.36 -13.88
CA LYS A 332 12.57 11.31 -13.06
C LYS A 332 12.87 11.85 -11.66
N PRO A 333 11.89 11.87 -10.74
CA PRO A 333 12.03 12.51 -9.42
C PRO A 333 13.25 12.01 -8.63
N TYR A 334 13.55 10.71 -8.70
CA TYR A 334 14.74 10.15 -8.06
C TYR A 334 16.04 10.73 -8.59
N CYS A 335 16.18 10.86 -9.92
CA CYS A 335 17.39 11.43 -10.53
C CYS A 335 17.57 12.90 -10.15
N GLU A 336 16.49 13.68 -10.15
CA GLU A 336 16.53 15.09 -9.73
C GLU A 336 16.94 15.24 -8.26
N TRP A 337 16.39 14.39 -7.39
CA TRP A 337 16.77 14.36 -5.98
C TRP A 337 18.25 14.02 -5.78
N LYS A 338 18.77 13.02 -6.51
CA LYS A 338 20.20 12.65 -6.47
C LYS A 338 21.11 13.72 -7.07
N ASP A 339 20.68 14.42 -8.12
CA ASP A 339 21.41 15.55 -8.69
C ASP A 339 21.60 16.66 -7.65
N TRP A 340 20.53 17.04 -6.94
CA TRP A 340 20.63 18.00 -5.85
C TRP A 340 21.53 17.52 -4.72
N GLN A 341 21.44 16.26 -4.32
CA GLN A 341 22.33 15.69 -3.30
C GLN A 341 23.81 15.65 -3.71
N SER A 342 24.12 15.70 -5.01
CA SER A 342 25.51 15.74 -5.49
C SER A 342 26.14 17.14 -5.39
N LYS A 343 25.33 18.18 -5.22
CA LYS A 343 25.78 19.58 -5.07
C LYS A 343 26.12 19.86 -3.61
N ASP A 344 27.09 20.74 -3.40
CA ASP A 344 27.46 21.18 -2.06
C ASP A 344 26.33 22.00 -1.39
N GLN A 345 26.40 22.10 -0.06
CA GLN A 345 25.36 22.78 0.71
C GLN A 345 25.26 24.27 0.39
N SER A 346 26.35 24.96 0.04
CA SER A 346 26.32 26.38 -0.32
C SER A 346 25.53 26.62 -1.61
N THR A 347 25.79 25.82 -2.65
CA THR A 347 25.01 25.86 -3.90
C THR A 347 23.51 25.63 -3.65
N ARG A 348 23.16 24.70 -2.75
CA ARG A 348 21.76 24.41 -2.40
C ARG A 348 21.13 25.55 -1.60
N ILE A 349 21.85 26.16 -0.65
CA ILE A 349 21.39 27.33 0.10
C ILE A 349 21.10 28.50 -0.85
N GLU A 350 21.96 28.77 -1.82
CA GLU A 350 21.72 29.80 -2.84
C GLU A 350 20.43 29.52 -3.63
N ALA A 351 20.21 28.27 -4.04
CA ALA A 351 19.01 27.87 -4.76
C ALA A 351 17.71 27.95 -3.93
N MET A 352 17.79 27.91 -2.59
CA MET A 352 16.62 28.13 -1.73
C MET A 352 16.08 29.56 -1.78
N GLN A 353 16.87 30.52 -2.27
CA GLN A 353 16.51 31.94 -2.36
C GLN A 353 15.78 32.29 -3.66
N ASP A 354 15.52 31.30 -4.53
CA ASP A 354 14.81 31.49 -5.79
C ASP A 354 13.33 31.90 -5.56
N GLN A 355 12.62 32.23 -6.63
CA GLN A 355 11.18 32.51 -6.62
C GLN A 355 10.35 31.32 -7.11
N ASP A 356 10.95 30.37 -7.81
CA ASP A 356 10.29 29.15 -8.28
C ASP A 356 10.04 28.18 -7.13
N GLU A 357 8.78 28.04 -6.74
CA GLU A 357 8.37 27.17 -5.64
C GLU A 357 8.72 25.70 -5.89
N ALA A 358 8.70 25.23 -7.14
CA ALA A 358 9.02 23.84 -7.46
C ALA A 358 10.52 23.58 -7.23
N LEU A 359 11.37 24.49 -7.67
CA LEU A 359 12.81 24.47 -7.44
C LEU A 359 13.14 24.52 -5.94
N ILE A 360 12.54 25.46 -5.20
CA ILE A 360 12.75 25.56 -3.75
C ILE A 360 12.33 24.25 -3.09
N THR A 361 11.16 23.70 -3.41
CA THR A 361 10.70 22.41 -2.87
C THR A 361 11.67 21.26 -3.20
N SER A 362 12.17 21.15 -4.44
CA SER A 362 13.12 20.09 -4.81
C SER A 362 14.42 20.19 -4.01
N VAL A 363 14.93 21.42 -3.83
CA VAL A 363 16.14 21.71 -3.05
C VAL A 363 15.91 21.38 -1.58
N LEU A 364 14.79 21.77 -0.98
CA LEU A 364 14.51 21.46 0.43
C LEU A 364 14.44 19.94 0.68
N LEU A 365 13.74 19.21 -0.19
CA LEU A 365 13.59 17.76 -0.07
C LEU A 365 14.89 16.98 -0.33
N SER A 366 15.86 17.59 -1.00
CA SER A 366 17.18 16.99 -1.14
C SER A 366 17.91 16.78 0.18
N PHE A 367 17.54 17.50 1.25
CA PHE A 367 18.13 17.37 2.60
C PHE A 367 17.53 16.22 3.42
N CYS A 368 16.45 15.58 2.94
CA CYS A 368 15.88 14.41 3.62
C CYS A 368 16.89 13.25 3.62
N GLY A 369 17.19 12.73 4.82
CA GLY A 369 18.12 11.60 5.01
C GLY A 369 19.61 11.94 4.94
N GLU A 370 20.00 13.22 4.94
CA GLU A 370 21.40 13.68 4.92
C GLU A 370 21.70 14.59 6.11
N LEU A 371 22.86 14.44 6.76
CA LEU A 371 23.33 15.39 7.77
C LEU A 371 23.64 16.76 7.14
N PHE A 372 23.15 17.85 7.73
CA PHE A 372 23.40 19.21 7.26
C PHE A 372 23.81 20.19 8.37
N SER A 373 24.36 21.34 7.97
CA SER A 373 24.89 22.36 8.88
C SER A 373 23.79 23.11 9.65
N ASP A 374 24.20 23.79 10.73
CA ASP A 374 23.31 24.68 11.48
C ASP A 374 22.75 25.82 10.61
N GLU A 375 23.55 26.32 9.67
CA GLU A 375 23.13 27.33 8.70
C GLU A 375 21.97 26.81 7.83
N VAL A 376 22.05 25.58 7.31
CA VAL A 376 20.96 24.96 6.56
C VAL A 376 19.71 24.85 7.46
N ALA A 377 19.87 24.40 8.70
CA ALA A 377 18.74 24.27 9.63
C ALA A 377 18.03 25.61 9.88
N GLU A 378 18.78 26.71 10.01
CA GLU A 378 18.23 28.06 10.16
C GLU A 378 17.44 28.49 8.91
N GLN A 379 17.96 28.21 7.70
CA GLN A 379 17.25 28.49 6.45
C GLN A 379 15.95 27.68 6.33
N LEU A 380 15.98 26.38 6.63
CA LEU A 380 14.80 25.52 6.64
C LEU A 380 13.75 26.05 7.64
N LEU A 381 14.18 26.44 8.85
CA LEU A 381 13.27 26.96 9.87
C LEU A 381 12.63 28.28 9.43
N SER A 382 13.38 29.16 8.76
CA SER A 382 12.85 30.38 8.14
C SER A 382 11.77 30.04 7.11
N LEU A 383 12.06 29.11 6.19
CA LEU A 383 11.16 28.67 5.12
C LEU A 383 9.92 27.91 5.62
N SER A 384 9.91 27.44 6.88
CA SER A 384 8.70 26.93 7.54
C SER A 384 7.59 28.01 7.74
N ASN A 385 7.88 29.27 7.43
CA ASN A 385 6.93 30.39 7.42
C ASN A 385 6.60 30.88 5.99
N HIS A 386 7.05 30.17 4.96
CA HIS A 386 6.85 30.59 3.57
C HIS A 386 5.36 30.63 3.19
N LYS A 387 4.98 31.50 2.24
CA LYS A 387 3.59 31.65 1.76
C LYS A 387 3.03 30.33 1.17
N SER A 388 3.89 29.57 0.50
CA SER A 388 3.52 28.31 -0.17
C SER A 388 3.55 27.15 0.81
N HIS A 389 2.44 26.42 0.91
CA HIS A 389 2.36 25.24 1.77
C HIS A 389 3.34 24.14 1.34
N LYS A 390 3.64 24.00 0.04
CA LYS A 390 4.62 23.00 -0.45
C LYS A 390 6.02 23.26 0.11
N VAL A 391 6.44 24.53 0.11
CA VAL A 391 7.73 24.96 0.69
C VAL A 391 7.73 24.74 2.21
N ARG A 392 6.65 25.10 2.92
CA ARG A 392 6.53 24.85 4.36
C ARG A 392 6.62 23.36 4.69
N THR A 393 5.89 22.51 3.97
CA THR A 393 5.92 21.05 4.11
C THR A 393 7.31 20.50 3.85
N ALA A 394 7.96 20.87 2.75
CA ALA A 394 9.30 20.39 2.43
C ALA A 394 10.33 20.77 3.50
N ALA A 395 10.27 22.03 3.97
CA ALA A 395 11.16 22.52 5.02
C ALA A 395 11.00 21.76 6.34
N ILE A 396 9.75 21.56 6.81
CA ILE A 396 9.52 20.86 8.07
C ILE A 396 9.76 19.34 7.95
N THR A 397 9.52 18.73 6.79
CA THR A 397 9.90 17.33 6.53
C THR A 397 11.42 17.14 6.62
N ALA A 398 12.21 18.02 6.01
CA ALA A 398 13.68 17.96 6.08
C ALA A 398 14.19 18.16 7.52
N LEU A 399 13.64 19.15 8.25
CA LEU A 399 13.95 19.37 9.66
C LEU A 399 13.54 18.20 10.56
N GLY A 400 12.49 17.46 10.20
CA GLY A 400 12.04 16.28 10.95
C GLY A 400 13.09 15.16 11.05
N PHE A 401 14.06 15.11 10.14
CA PHE A 401 15.21 14.20 10.23
C PHE A 401 16.32 14.73 11.17
N HIS A 402 16.26 16.00 11.57
CA HIS A 402 17.24 16.71 12.40
C HIS A 402 16.53 17.47 13.53
N SER A 403 15.77 16.74 14.33
CA SER A 403 14.85 17.24 15.35
C SER A 403 15.47 18.19 16.37
N GLY A 404 16.79 18.10 16.62
CA GLY A 404 17.50 18.95 17.59
C GLY A 404 17.47 20.46 17.32
N LYS A 405 17.01 20.89 16.14
CA LYS A 405 16.85 22.32 15.77
C LYS A 405 15.41 22.81 15.81
N LEU A 406 14.45 21.93 16.04
CA LEU A 406 13.05 22.30 16.18
C LEU A 406 12.76 22.78 17.61
N SER A 407 11.87 23.75 17.73
CA SER A 407 11.34 24.18 19.03
C SER A 407 9.89 23.74 19.17
N SER A 408 9.44 23.51 20.41
CA SER A 408 8.04 23.20 20.67
C SER A 408 7.10 24.33 20.25
N SER A 409 7.56 25.58 20.22
CA SER A 409 6.78 26.72 19.71
C SER A 409 6.61 26.67 18.19
N ALA A 410 7.65 26.29 17.44
CA ALA A 410 7.58 26.11 16.00
C ALA A 410 6.62 24.96 15.64
N LEU A 411 6.76 23.79 16.28
CA LEU A 411 5.86 22.66 16.05
C LEU A 411 4.42 22.98 16.43
N ARG A 412 4.17 23.66 17.56
CA ARG A 412 2.81 24.07 17.96
C ARG A 412 2.13 24.93 16.91
N ARG A 413 2.87 25.87 16.29
CA ARG A 413 2.35 26.70 15.20
C ARG A 413 2.03 25.85 13.97
N LEU A 414 2.95 24.98 13.55
CA LEU A 414 2.83 24.19 12.33
C LEU A 414 1.77 23.08 12.42
N LEU A 415 1.52 22.53 13.61
CA LEU A 415 0.40 21.61 13.86
C LEU A 415 -0.98 22.28 13.73
N CYS A 416 -1.02 23.62 13.75
CA CYS A 416 -2.22 24.44 13.56
C CYS A 416 -2.24 25.15 12.19
N ASP A 417 -1.36 24.76 11.25
CA ASP A 417 -1.29 25.34 9.91
C ASP A 417 -2.58 25.11 9.10
N ASP A 418 -2.88 25.96 8.12
CA ASP A 418 -4.07 25.85 7.29
C ASP A 418 -4.02 24.63 6.35
N SER A 419 -2.83 24.26 5.91
CA SER A 419 -2.60 23.12 5.01
C SER A 419 -2.44 21.80 5.76
N SER A 420 -3.21 20.77 5.34
CA SER A 420 -3.07 19.42 5.91
C SER A 420 -1.70 18.80 5.64
N TYR A 421 -1.07 19.12 4.50
CA TYR A 421 0.30 18.69 4.19
C TYR A 421 1.32 19.24 5.20
N VAL A 422 1.16 20.49 5.64
CA VAL A 422 2.05 21.10 6.63
C VAL A 422 1.81 20.50 8.01
N ARG A 423 0.55 20.32 8.40
CA ARG A 423 0.20 19.63 9.66
C ARG A 423 0.75 18.20 9.70
N MET A 424 0.68 17.46 8.58
CA MET A 424 1.22 16.11 8.48
C MET A 424 2.75 16.10 8.64
N ALA A 425 3.46 17.03 7.98
CA ALA A 425 4.90 17.13 8.13
C ALA A 425 5.34 17.59 9.53
N ALA A 426 4.54 18.44 10.19
CA ALA A 426 4.76 18.79 11.59
C ALA A 426 4.53 17.60 12.53
N LEU A 427 3.51 16.78 12.26
CA LEU A 427 3.24 15.54 13.00
C LEU A 427 4.37 14.52 12.82
N PHE A 428 4.86 14.37 11.59
CA PHE A 428 6.05 13.56 11.28
C PHE A 428 7.28 14.05 12.05
N ALA A 429 7.55 15.35 12.03
CA ALA A 429 8.66 15.92 12.78
C ALA A 429 8.51 15.70 14.29
N LEU A 430 7.31 15.87 14.84
CA LEU A 430 7.02 15.58 16.25
C LEU A 430 7.25 14.11 16.62
N ASN A 431 6.92 13.17 15.74
CA ASN A 431 7.21 11.75 15.96
C ASN A 431 8.72 11.49 16.12
N ASN A 432 9.57 12.31 15.51
CA ASN A 432 11.03 12.27 15.65
C ASN A 432 11.58 13.15 16.80
N CYS A 433 10.69 13.77 17.60
CA CYS A 433 11.03 14.59 18.78
C CYS A 433 10.35 14.04 20.07
N PRO A 434 10.68 12.83 20.57
CA PRO A 434 10.01 12.25 21.74
C PRO A 434 10.05 13.14 23.00
N GLU A 435 11.09 13.94 23.15
CA GLU A 435 11.26 14.90 24.24
C GLU A 435 10.18 15.99 24.26
N MET A 436 9.51 16.25 23.12
CA MET A 436 8.46 17.27 23.01
C MET A 436 7.05 16.72 23.16
N TRP A 437 6.86 15.39 23.19
CA TRP A 437 5.54 14.76 23.21
C TRP A 437 4.68 15.24 24.38
N GLN A 438 5.24 15.28 25.60
CA GLN A 438 4.51 15.71 26.79
C GLN A 438 3.99 17.15 26.65
N GLY A 439 4.83 18.07 26.15
CA GLY A 439 4.47 19.47 25.99
C GLY A 439 3.48 19.77 24.86
N LEU A 440 3.26 18.83 23.94
CA LEU A 440 2.39 18.98 22.77
C LEU A 440 1.18 18.02 22.77
N THR A 441 0.89 17.41 23.92
CA THR A 441 -0.24 16.49 24.11
C THR A 441 -1.57 17.13 23.68
N ASP A 442 -1.83 18.39 24.05
CA ASP A 442 -3.07 19.09 23.71
C ASP A 442 -3.20 19.36 22.20
N GLU A 443 -2.09 19.66 21.52
CA GLU A 443 -2.06 19.80 20.07
C GLU A 443 -2.39 18.47 19.37
N ILE A 444 -1.82 17.36 19.85
CA ILE A 444 -2.12 16.03 19.32
C ILE A 444 -3.60 15.68 19.50
N ILE A 445 -4.18 15.98 20.68
CA ILE A 445 -5.60 15.74 20.94
C ILE A 445 -6.49 16.52 19.96
N LYS A 446 -6.14 17.76 19.62
CA LYS A 446 -6.89 18.54 18.62
C LYS A 446 -6.90 17.86 17.25
N LEU A 447 -5.79 17.20 16.86
CA LEU A 447 -5.70 16.50 15.58
C LEU A 447 -6.60 15.25 15.50
N PHE A 448 -7.07 14.69 16.62
CA PHE A 448 -8.05 13.59 16.58
C PHE A 448 -9.39 14.00 15.96
N GLN A 449 -9.63 15.30 15.83
CA GLN A 449 -10.81 15.92 15.23
C GLN A 449 -10.46 16.81 14.03
N ASP A 450 -9.25 16.67 13.46
CA ASP A 450 -8.81 17.45 12.29
C ASP A 450 -9.78 17.31 11.11
N PRO A 451 -10.05 18.34 10.30
CA PRO A 451 -10.90 18.19 9.12
C PRO A 451 -10.43 17.09 8.14
N ASP A 452 -9.12 16.85 8.08
CA ASP A 452 -8.52 15.81 7.24
C ASP A 452 -8.44 14.48 8.01
N VAL A 453 -9.11 13.45 7.49
CA VAL A 453 -9.15 12.11 8.12
C VAL A 453 -7.77 11.45 8.16
N ASN A 454 -6.88 11.76 7.21
CA ASN A 454 -5.50 11.29 7.21
C ASN A 454 -4.75 11.79 8.47
N LEU A 455 -4.97 13.05 8.86
CA LEU A 455 -4.36 13.63 10.05
C LEU A 455 -4.91 13.01 11.33
N ARG A 456 -6.22 12.74 11.39
CA ARG A 456 -6.80 11.99 12.53
C ARG A 456 -6.15 10.63 12.67
N TYR A 457 -6.03 9.89 11.56
CA TYR A 457 -5.46 8.55 11.56
C TYR A 457 -4.00 8.55 12.03
N CYS A 458 -3.14 9.38 11.44
CA CYS A 458 -1.73 9.45 11.80
C CYS A 458 -1.50 9.99 13.23
N SER A 459 -2.29 10.96 13.70
CA SER A 459 -2.16 11.49 15.06
C SER A 459 -2.56 10.46 16.12
N ILE A 460 -3.59 9.64 15.86
CA ILE A 460 -3.98 8.53 16.74
C ILE A 460 -2.91 7.43 16.75
N LYS A 461 -2.29 7.11 15.61
CA LYS A 461 -1.13 6.20 15.58
C LYS A 461 0.02 6.71 16.44
N LEU A 462 0.33 8.00 16.36
CA LEU A 462 1.34 8.62 17.23
C LEU A 462 0.94 8.52 18.70
N ALA A 463 -0.32 8.79 19.04
CA ALA A 463 -0.81 8.67 20.41
C ALA A 463 -0.64 7.26 21.01
N SER A 464 -0.82 6.22 20.19
CA SER A 464 -0.53 4.83 20.57
C SER A 464 0.94 4.62 20.97
N ALA A 465 1.89 5.28 20.27
CA ALA A 465 3.31 5.18 20.55
C ALA A 465 3.72 6.02 21.78
N ILE A 466 3.12 7.21 21.94
CA ILE A 466 3.36 8.08 23.10
C ILE A 466 2.87 7.42 24.39
N ASN A 467 1.79 6.63 24.31
CA ASN A 467 1.26 5.88 25.43
C ASN A 467 0.90 6.75 26.66
N ASN A 468 0.16 7.84 26.43
CA ASN A 468 -0.26 8.77 27.49
C ASN A 468 -1.74 8.59 27.84
N HIS A 469 -2.04 8.42 29.13
CA HIS A 469 -3.40 8.27 29.66
C HIS A 469 -4.33 9.45 29.33
N GLY A 470 -3.80 10.66 29.12
CA GLY A 470 -4.59 11.83 28.71
C GLY A 470 -5.30 11.66 27.36
N PHE A 471 -4.90 10.69 26.54
CA PHE A 471 -5.55 10.40 25.26
C PHE A 471 -6.79 9.52 25.39
N ILE A 472 -7.01 8.82 26.51
CA ILE A 472 -8.07 7.82 26.65
C ILE A 472 -9.45 8.42 26.34
N GLU A 473 -9.81 9.52 27.00
CA GLU A 473 -11.12 10.16 26.81
C GLU A 473 -11.32 10.68 25.38
N PRO A 474 -10.37 11.45 24.79
CA PRO A 474 -10.43 11.85 23.38
C PRO A 474 -10.47 10.69 22.38
N LEU A 475 -9.85 9.55 22.70
CA LEU A 475 -9.88 8.35 21.85
C LEU A 475 -11.28 7.71 21.88
N ILE A 476 -11.83 7.49 23.08
CA ILE A 476 -13.16 6.90 23.27
C ILE A 476 -14.26 7.74 22.61
N SER A 477 -14.17 9.08 22.70
CA SER A 477 -15.23 9.98 22.21
C SER A 477 -15.48 9.87 20.69
N GLY A 478 -14.47 9.50 19.90
CA GLY A 478 -14.61 9.35 18.44
C GLY A 478 -15.08 7.97 17.98
N LEU A 479 -15.03 6.93 18.82
CA LEU A 479 -15.32 5.54 18.40
C LEU A 479 -16.73 5.38 17.82
N TYR A 480 -17.73 6.03 18.42
CA TYR A 480 -19.12 5.88 17.99
C TYR A 480 -19.37 6.54 16.62
N GLU A 481 -18.82 7.74 16.41
CA GLU A 481 -18.91 8.44 15.12
C GLU A 481 -18.21 7.63 14.03
N ASP A 482 -17.00 7.15 14.28
CA ASP A 482 -16.22 6.37 13.32
C ASP A 482 -16.91 5.05 12.96
N ALA A 483 -17.56 4.38 13.92
CA ALA A 483 -18.38 3.20 13.66
C ALA A 483 -19.61 3.52 12.80
N LEU A 484 -20.31 4.64 13.04
CA LEU A 484 -21.49 5.05 12.28
C LEU A 484 -21.17 5.44 10.84
N LEU A 485 -20.10 6.21 10.66
CA LEU A 485 -19.61 6.69 9.37
C LEU A 485 -18.72 5.67 8.64
N GLN A 486 -18.51 4.50 9.24
CA GLN A 486 -17.71 3.41 8.67
C GLN A 486 -16.26 3.80 8.36
N ARG A 487 -15.65 4.64 9.21
CA ARG A 487 -14.21 4.95 9.16
C ARG A 487 -13.41 3.80 9.78
N VAL A 488 -13.29 2.71 9.05
CA VAL A 488 -12.74 1.42 9.54
C VAL A 488 -11.31 1.56 10.04
N SER A 489 -10.43 2.22 9.30
CA SER A 489 -9.03 2.44 9.69
C SER A 489 -8.93 3.34 10.92
N LEU A 490 -9.76 4.37 11.01
CA LEU A 490 -9.73 5.30 12.14
C LEU A 490 -10.25 4.63 13.41
N PHE A 491 -11.33 3.86 13.31
CA PHE A 491 -11.85 3.06 14.41
C PHE A 491 -10.80 2.07 14.93
N GLY A 492 -10.15 1.32 14.02
CA GLY A 492 -9.08 0.40 14.36
C GLY A 492 -7.89 1.08 15.04
N ALA A 493 -7.46 2.24 14.53
CA ALA A 493 -6.38 3.02 15.13
C ALA A 493 -6.71 3.45 16.57
N ARG A 494 -7.96 3.87 16.84
CA ARG A 494 -8.41 4.22 18.20
C ARG A 494 -8.40 3.01 19.12
N CYS A 495 -8.89 1.86 18.67
CA CYS A 495 -8.85 0.63 19.45
C CYS A 495 -7.42 0.21 19.78
N ASN A 496 -6.52 0.22 18.79
CA ASN A 496 -5.12 -0.13 19.01
C ASN A 496 -4.44 0.83 20.02
N ALA A 497 -4.70 2.14 19.90
CA ALA A 497 -4.17 3.13 20.85
C ALA A 497 -4.72 2.92 22.26
N LEU A 498 -6.02 2.62 22.40
CA LEU A 498 -6.63 2.32 23.70
C LEU A 498 -6.07 1.04 24.31
N GLU A 499 -5.87 -0.01 23.51
CA GLU A 499 -5.26 -1.25 23.96
C GLU A 499 -3.81 -1.03 24.40
N ALA A 500 -3.02 -0.27 23.64
CA ALA A 500 -1.65 0.07 24.02
C ALA A 500 -1.57 0.85 25.35
N ILE A 501 -2.55 1.73 25.61
CA ILE A 501 -2.59 2.57 26.82
C ILE A 501 -3.15 1.83 28.04
N THR A 502 -4.15 0.97 27.84
CA THR A 502 -4.90 0.37 28.95
C THR A 502 -4.61 -1.11 29.16
N GLY A 503 -4.05 -1.80 28.16
CA GLY A 503 -3.96 -3.25 28.10
C GLY A 503 -5.31 -3.96 27.90
N ILE A 504 -6.36 -3.23 27.52
CA ILE A 504 -7.73 -3.75 27.39
C ILE A 504 -8.13 -3.78 25.91
N ALA A 505 -8.68 -4.93 25.49
CA ALA A 505 -9.38 -5.11 24.23
C ALA A 505 -10.79 -5.66 24.50
N PHE A 506 -11.75 -5.29 23.66
CA PHE A 506 -13.12 -5.82 23.72
C PHE A 506 -13.42 -6.66 22.50
N ASP A 507 -14.01 -7.83 22.73
CA ASP A 507 -14.42 -8.71 21.65
C ASP A 507 -15.56 -8.10 20.82
N PRO A 508 -15.54 -8.25 19.48
CA PRO A 508 -16.62 -7.80 18.62
C PRO A 508 -17.89 -8.63 18.85
N MET A 509 -19.03 -7.97 19.00
CA MET A 509 -20.34 -8.62 19.00
C MET A 509 -21.29 -7.96 17.98
N PRO A 510 -21.78 -8.68 16.97
CA PRO A 510 -21.60 -10.12 16.75
C PRO A 510 -20.17 -10.46 16.28
N GLU A 511 -19.73 -11.69 16.55
CA GLU A 511 -18.38 -12.16 16.20
C GLU A 511 -18.07 -12.01 14.70
N TRP A 512 -16.80 -11.69 14.41
CA TRP A 512 -16.26 -11.64 13.06
C TRP A 512 -16.31 -13.02 12.40
N ARG A 513 -16.59 -13.05 11.08
CA ARG A 513 -16.50 -14.26 10.27
C ARG A 513 -15.51 -14.04 9.15
N ASP A 514 -14.68 -15.04 8.90
CA ASP A 514 -13.73 -14.98 7.81
C ASP A 514 -14.42 -14.91 6.44
N GLY A 515 -13.85 -14.13 5.52
CA GLY A 515 -14.46 -13.78 4.23
C GLY A 515 -15.66 -12.83 4.31
N GLN A 516 -15.98 -12.28 5.48
CA GLN A 516 -17.00 -11.24 5.63
C GLN A 516 -16.44 -9.89 5.20
N CYS A 517 -17.23 -9.08 4.49
CA CYS A 517 -16.81 -7.72 4.15
C CYS A 517 -16.78 -6.81 5.40
N PHE A 518 -15.70 -6.04 5.58
CA PHE A 518 -15.52 -5.13 6.72
C PHE A 518 -16.52 -3.97 6.76
N TYR A 519 -17.15 -3.65 5.61
CA TYR A 519 -18.20 -2.64 5.46
C TYR A 519 -19.63 -3.23 5.53
N SER A 520 -19.76 -4.52 5.86
CA SER A 520 -21.08 -5.12 6.07
C SER A 520 -21.79 -4.54 7.31
N ASP A 521 -23.13 -4.57 7.30
CA ASP A 521 -23.94 -4.16 8.46
C ASP A 521 -23.54 -4.90 9.74
N ARG A 522 -23.21 -6.19 9.62
CA ARG A 522 -22.75 -7.01 10.74
C ARG A 522 -21.44 -6.47 11.34
N SER A 523 -20.47 -6.09 10.51
CA SER A 523 -19.21 -5.48 10.96
C SER A 523 -19.44 -4.09 11.58
N LYS A 524 -20.40 -3.32 11.06
CA LYS A 524 -20.82 -2.07 11.67
C LYS A 524 -21.39 -2.27 13.07
N GLN A 525 -22.25 -3.27 13.27
CA GLN A 525 -22.79 -3.60 14.59
C GLN A 525 -21.70 -4.02 15.58
N ALA A 526 -20.72 -4.81 15.13
CA ALA A 526 -19.57 -5.18 15.94
C ALA A 526 -18.77 -3.97 16.44
N ARG A 527 -18.49 -2.99 15.55
CA ARG A 527 -17.82 -1.74 15.93
C ARG A 527 -18.66 -0.90 16.91
N LEU A 528 -19.96 -0.80 16.67
CA LEU A 528 -20.87 -0.09 17.58
C LEU A 528 -20.90 -0.73 18.98
N HIS A 529 -20.84 -2.05 19.06
CA HIS A 529 -20.74 -2.77 20.33
C HIS A 529 -19.45 -2.43 21.09
N ILE A 530 -18.30 -2.48 20.41
CA ILE A 530 -17.00 -2.11 21.00
C ILE A 530 -17.03 -0.65 21.49
N ALA A 531 -17.59 0.28 20.69
CA ALA A 531 -17.73 1.67 21.09
C ALA A 531 -18.59 1.83 22.37
N GLN A 532 -19.69 1.08 22.49
CA GLN A 532 -20.53 1.07 23.68
C GLN A 532 -19.79 0.53 24.92
N LYS A 533 -18.98 -0.53 24.76
CA LYS A 533 -18.17 -1.09 25.85
C LYS A 533 -17.15 -0.08 26.38
N TRP A 534 -16.46 0.62 25.49
CA TRP A 534 -15.55 1.71 25.88
C TRP A 534 -16.27 2.85 26.58
N ALA A 535 -17.45 3.26 26.10
CA ALA A 535 -18.25 4.29 26.75
C ALA A 535 -18.68 3.89 28.18
N GLN A 536 -19.05 2.62 28.38
CA GLN A 536 -19.37 2.09 29.71
C GLN A 536 -18.14 2.04 30.61
N TRP A 537 -17.00 1.58 30.09
CA TRP A 537 -15.74 1.52 30.83
C TRP A 537 -15.33 2.90 31.37
N LYS A 538 -15.48 3.95 30.55
CA LYS A 538 -15.22 5.36 30.91
C LYS A 538 -16.12 5.91 32.01
N VAL A 539 -17.35 5.40 32.17
CA VAL A 539 -18.24 5.85 33.26
C VAL A 539 -17.82 5.27 34.62
N VAL A 540 -17.13 4.13 34.60
CA VAL A 540 -16.75 3.37 35.79
C VAL A 540 -15.35 3.74 36.31
N HIS A 541 -14.47 4.24 35.44
CA HIS A 541 -13.07 4.59 35.73
C HIS A 541 -12.82 6.04 35.36
#